data_AF-A0A059LRY8-F1
#
_entry.id   AF-A0A059LRY8-F1
#
_cell.length_a   1.000
_cell.length_b   1.000
_cell.length_c   1.000
_cell.angle_alpha   90.00
_cell.angle_beta   90.00
_cell.angle_gamma   90.00
#
_symmetry.space_group_name_H-M   'P 1'
#
loop_
_entity.id
_entity.type
_entity.pdbx_description
1 polymer ?
#
loop_
_entity_poly.entity_id
_entity_poly.type
_entity_poly.pdbx_seq_one_letter_code
_entity_poly.pdbx_strand_id
1 'polypeptide(L)'
;MILTNPDDWVDLYNAIKEESANSEEQHVFIYASSSDADAVCALRILERLFKNDMISHGWLPVQRYTEIESDFAASYGGGEGAMRTAILINCGAAEDVGELLGLAQRPNVRVVVIDAHRPIAHRNNARSSAVALFLDETEGTPLASIPPGDDSDEEEEE
;
A
#
# COMPACT_ATOMS: atom_id res chain seq x y z
N MET A 1 -8.37 -0.92 -4.41
CA MET A 1 -9.48 -0.07 -3.95
C MET A 1 -8.95 1.32 -3.64
N ILE A 2 -9.71 2.36 -4.00
CA ILE A 2 -9.37 3.75 -3.69
C ILE A 2 -10.19 4.21 -2.49
N LEU A 3 -9.53 4.81 -1.50
CA LEU A 3 -10.12 5.31 -0.27
C LEU A 3 -10.21 6.84 -0.33
N THR A 4 -11.43 7.37 -0.35
CA THR A 4 -11.66 8.84 -0.45
C THR A 4 -12.22 9.46 0.82
N ASN A 5 -12.80 8.68 1.73
CA ASN A 5 -13.36 9.19 2.98
C ASN A 5 -12.36 8.99 4.14
N PRO A 6 -12.11 10.02 4.98
CA PRO A 6 -11.39 9.88 6.23
C PRO A 6 -11.84 8.71 7.12
N ASP A 7 -13.13 8.37 7.14
CA ASP A 7 -13.63 7.21 7.90
C ASP A 7 -12.99 5.90 7.42
N ASP A 8 -12.84 5.72 6.10
CA ASP A 8 -12.20 4.54 5.52
C ASP A 8 -10.71 4.46 5.90
N TRP A 9 -10.04 5.61 6.04
CA TRP A 9 -8.64 5.67 6.48
C TRP A 9 -8.49 5.26 7.93
N VAL A 10 -9.44 5.66 8.78
CA VAL A 10 -9.49 5.27 10.20
C VAL A 10 -9.75 3.77 10.32
N ASP A 11 -10.70 3.24 9.56
CA ASP A 11 -11.01 1.81 9.55
C ASP A 11 -9.81 0.97 9.10
N LEU A 12 -9.11 1.40 8.04
CA LEU A 12 -7.88 0.76 7.59
C LEU A 12 -6.79 0.80 8.68
N TYR A 13 -6.59 1.94 9.34
CA TYR A 13 -5.60 2.06 10.41
C TYR A 13 -5.92 1.13 11.58
N ASN A 14 -7.20 1.05 11.98
CA ASN A 14 -7.64 0.13 13.04
C ASN A 14 -7.42 -1.33 12.64
N ALA A 15 -7.68 -1.70 11.39
CA ALA A 15 -7.39 -3.04 10.89
C ALA A 15 -5.89 -3.38 10.98
N ILE A 16 -5.01 -2.47 10.53
CA ILE A 16 -3.55 -2.64 10.65
C ILE A 16 -3.13 -2.84 12.11
N LYS A 17 -3.73 -2.07 13.02
CA LYS A 17 -3.45 -2.14 14.45
C LYS A 17 -3.88 -3.49 15.06
N GLU A 18 -5.09 -3.94 14.76
CA GLU A 18 -5.62 -5.22 15.25
C GLU A 18 -4.82 -6.40 14.70
N GLU A 19 -4.50 -6.39 13.41
CA GLU A 19 -3.67 -7.42 12.76
C GLU A 19 -2.26 -7.46 13.35
N SER A 20 -1.64 -6.29 13.59
CA SER A 20 -0.32 -6.21 14.23
C SER A 20 -0.32 -6.71 15.68
N ALA A 21 -1.45 -6.62 16.39
CA ALA A 21 -1.53 -7.08 17.78
C ALA A 21 -1.69 -8.60 17.89
N ASN A 22 -2.25 -9.24 16.85
CA ASN A 22 -2.55 -10.67 16.83
C ASN A 22 -1.39 -11.53 16.30
N SER A 23 -0.22 -10.95 16.07
CA SER A 23 0.91 -11.67 15.49
C SER A 23 2.25 -11.31 16.14
N GLU A 24 3.16 -12.28 16.17
CA GLU A 24 4.45 -12.20 16.88
C GLU A 24 5.58 -11.59 16.01
N GLU A 25 5.38 -11.44 14.70
CA GLU A 25 6.39 -10.93 13.76
C GLU A 25 6.12 -9.46 13.33
N GLN A 26 7.08 -8.82 12.65
CA GLN A 26 6.90 -7.45 12.17
C GLN A 26 6.02 -7.45 10.90
N HIS A 27 4.73 -7.12 11.02
CA HIS A 27 3.79 -7.17 9.90
C HIS A 27 3.65 -5.89 9.10
N VAL A 28 4.26 -4.78 9.53
CA VAL A 28 4.16 -3.50 8.83
C VAL A 28 5.54 -3.05 8.33
N PHE A 29 5.66 -2.85 7.01
CA PHE A 29 6.89 -2.33 6.41
C PHE A 29 6.61 -1.14 5.50
N ILE A 30 7.39 -0.07 5.63
CA ILE A 30 7.14 1.20 4.93
C ILE A 30 8.25 1.47 3.92
N TYR A 31 7.89 1.64 2.65
CA TYR A 31 8.76 2.17 1.62
C TYR A 31 8.46 3.66 1.44
N ALA A 32 9.43 4.52 1.70
CA ALA A 32 9.25 5.97 1.58
C ALA A 32 10.15 6.52 0.48
N SER A 33 9.56 7.28 -0.46
CA SER A 33 10.35 8.04 -1.43
C SER A 33 11.39 8.90 -0.73
N SER A 34 12.65 8.77 -1.13
CA SER A 34 13.76 9.53 -0.58
C SER A 34 14.08 10.80 -1.37
N SER A 35 13.42 11.02 -2.51
CA SER A 35 13.54 12.24 -3.31
C SER A 35 12.70 13.40 -2.79
N ASP A 36 11.73 13.13 -1.91
CA ASP A 36 10.69 14.10 -1.55
C ASP A 36 10.67 14.40 -0.05
N ALA A 37 10.62 15.69 0.29
CA ALA A 37 10.52 16.14 1.67
C ALA A 37 9.19 15.68 2.31
N ASP A 38 8.10 15.68 1.54
CA ASP A 38 6.77 15.29 2.00
C ASP A 38 6.74 13.82 2.44
N ALA A 39 7.43 12.94 1.71
CA ALA A 39 7.54 11.53 2.08
C ALA A 39 8.26 11.35 3.42
N VAL A 40 9.34 12.11 3.66
CA VAL A 40 10.05 12.09 4.95
C VAL A 40 9.15 12.62 6.07
N CYS A 41 8.41 13.72 5.84
CA CYS A 41 7.47 14.27 6.81
C CYS A 41 6.35 13.28 7.14
N ALA A 42 5.71 12.70 6.14
CA ALA A 42 4.65 11.70 6.29
C ALA A 42 5.15 10.46 7.04
N LEU A 43 6.32 9.92 6.67
CA LEU A 43 6.96 8.80 7.37
C LEU A 43 7.15 9.12 8.86
N ARG A 44 7.66 10.30 9.20
CA ARG A 44 7.90 10.67 10.61
C ARG A 44 6.63 10.84 11.42
N ILE A 45 5.54 11.30 10.81
CA ILE A 45 4.23 11.36 11.44
C ILE A 45 3.72 9.94 11.67
N LEU A 46 3.76 9.08 10.65
CA LEU A 46 3.28 7.70 10.71
C LEU A 46 4.08 6.85 11.72
N GLU A 47 5.40 6.97 11.74
CA GLU A 47 6.26 6.32 12.74
C GLU A 47 5.86 6.71 14.17
N ARG A 48 5.50 7.97 14.41
CA ARG A 48 5.05 8.43 15.73
C ARG A 48 3.71 7.81 16.12
N LEU A 49 2.77 7.72 15.18
CA LEU A 49 1.49 7.05 15.40
C LEU A 49 1.69 5.57 15.72
N PHE A 50 2.47 4.85 14.91
CA PHE A 50 2.77 3.45 15.14
C PHE A 50 3.50 3.20 16.47
N LYS A 51 4.47 4.03 16.84
CA LYS A 51 5.14 3.94 18.15
C LYS A 51 4.19 4.16 19.32
N ASN A 52 3.28 5.15 19.20
CA ASN A 52 2.29 5.42 20.24
C ASN A 52 1.32 4.25 20.44
N ASP A 53 1.00 3.57 19.34
CA ASP A 53 0.04 2.46 19.33
C ASP A 53 0.71 1.09 19.41
N MET A 54 2.03 1.05 19.70
CA MET A 54 2.84 -0.17 19.85
C MET A 54 2.83 -1.09 18.63
N ILE A 55 2.64 -0.54 17.43
CA ILE A 55 2.69 -1.26 16.16
C ILE A 55 4.16 -1.42 15.76
N SER A 56 4.65 -2.66 15.72
CA SER A 56 6.01 -2.96 15.28
C SER A 56 6.14 -2.77 13.77
N HIS A 57 7.09 -1.96 13.34
CA HIS A 57 7.29 -1.61 11.93
C HIS A 57 8.76 -1.43 11.56
N GLY A 58 9.06 -1.67 10.29
CA GLY A 58 10.32 -1.30 9.64
C GLY A 58 10.08 -0.28 8.52
N TRP A 59 11.16 0.34 8.02
CA TRP A 59 11.08 1.19 6.84
C TRP A 59 12.37 1.19 6.01
N LEU A 60 12.22 1.43 4.72
CA LEU A 60 13.30 1.55 3.74
C LEU A 60 13.09 2.83 2.91
N PRO A 61 14.07 3.74 2.84
CA PRO A 61 14.03 4.85 1.89
C PRO A 61 14.31 4.30 0.48
N VAL A 62 13.54 4.72 -0.51
CA VAL A 62 13.63 4.22 -1.89
C VAL A 62 13.71 5.37 -2.90
N GLN A 63 14.35 5.11 -4.03
CA GLN A 63 14.41 6.01 -5.18
C GLN A 63 13.84 5.36 -6.44
N ARG A 64 13.84 4.03 -6.51
CA ARG A 64 13.43 3.26 -7.69
C ARG A 64 12.53 2.09 -7.28
N TYR A 65 11.59 1.75 -8.15
CA TYR A 65 10.71 0.59 -7.94
C TYR A 65 11.48 -0.73 -7.80
N THR A 66 12.60 -0.89 -8.50
CA THR A 66 13.46 -2.08 -8.39
C THR A 66 13.95 -2.35 -6.96
N GLU A 67 14.12 -1.31 -6.14
CA GLU A 67 14.51 -1.46 -4.73
C GLU A 67 13.34 -2.02 -3.91
N ILE A 68 12.12 -1.53 -4.18
CA ILE A 68 10.89 -2.03 -3.57
C ILE A 68 10.65 -3.47 -3.99
N GLU A 69 10.70 -3.78 -5.29
CA GLU A 69 10.48 -5.13 -5.82
C GLU A 69 11.44 -6.15 -5.21
N SER A 70 12.73 -5.81 -5.14
CA SER A 70 13.75 -6.71 -4.60
C SER A 70 13.54 -6.98 -3.11
N ASP A 71 13.29 -5.94 -2.31
CA ASP A 71 13.06 -6.09 -0.87
C ASP A 71 11.73 -6.80 -0.60
N PHE A 72 10.68 -6.42 -1.33
CA PHE A 72 9.35 -7.01 -1.19
C PHE A 72 9.35 -8.49 -1.55
N ALA A 73 10.03 -8.90 -2.62
CA ALA A 73 10.16 -10.32 -2.98
C ALA A 73 10.92 -11.13 -1.91
N ALA A 74 11.91 -10.53 -1.23
CA ALA A 74 12.66 -11.18 -0.17
C ALA A 74 11.87 -11.25 1.16
N SER A 75 11.12 -10.20 1.49
CA SER A 75 10.41 -10.03 2.75
C SER A 75 9.01 -10.67 2.75
N TYR A 76 8.33 -10.67 1.60
CA TYR A 76 6.95 -11.15 1.44
C TYR A 76 6.89 -12.48 0.67
N GLY A 77 7.77 -13.42 1.04
CA GLY A 77 7.76 -14.79 0.52
C GLY A 77 6.52 -15.59 0.93
N GLY A 78 6.34 -16.75 0.31
CA GLY A 78 5.25 -17.68 0.64
C GLY A 78 5.47 -18.40 1.96
N GLY A 79 4.38 -18.75 2.65
CA GLY A 79 4.39 -19.61 3.85
C GLY A 79 3.93 -18.93 5.13
N GLU A 80 3.83 -17.60 5.17
CA GLU A 80 3.21 -16.89 6.29
C GLU A 80 1.69 -16.83 6.14
N GLY A 81 0.97 -17.25 7.17
CA GLY A 81 -0.50 -17.20 7.20
C GLY A 81 -1.08 -15.90 7.74
N ALA A 82 -0.28 -15.10 8.47
CA ALA A 82 -0.71 -13.85 9.04
C ALA A 82 -0.77 -12.74 7.98
N MET A 83 -1.70 -11.79 8.16
CA MET A 83 -1.83 -10.63 7.30
C MET A 83 -0.63 -9.69 7.48
N ARG A 84 -0.04 -9.25 6.38
CA ARG A 84 1.05 -8.25 6.36
C ARG A 84 0.64 -7.02 5.59
N THR A 85 1.18 -5.87 5.98
CA THR A 85 0.91 -4.57 5.37
C THR A 85 2.22 -3.93 4.90
N ALA A 86 2.35 -3.72 3.59
CA ALA A 86 3.34 -2.80 3.03
C ALA A 86 2.71 -1.42 2.85
N ILE A 87 3.45 -0.35 3.12
CA ILE A 87 3.00 1.03 2.94
C ILE A 87 3.98 1.75 2.02
N LEU A 88 3.47 2.32 0.92
CA LEU A 88 4.25 3.08 -0.05
C LEU A 88 3.92 4.56 0.14
N ILE A 89 4.93 5.36 0.49
CA ILE A 89 4.79 6.80 0.73
C ILE A 89 5.43 7.57 -0.42
N ASN A 90 4.60 8.36 -1.09
CA ASN A 90 4.91 9.19 -2.25
C ASN A 90 5.52 8.40 -3.42
N CYS A 91 5.09 7.15 -3.59
CA CYS A 91 5.43 6.30 -4.71
C CYS A 91 4.33 5.26 -4.97
N GLY A 92 4.27 4.74 -6.20
CA GLY A 92 3.42 3.62 -6.59
C GLY A 92 2.06 3.98 -7.18
N ALA A 93 1.53 5.20 -7.04
CA ALA A 93 0.21 5.53 -7.59
C ALA A 93 0.15 5.44 -9.12
N ALA A 94 1.26 5.75 -9.79
CA ALA A 94 1.36 5.80 -11.26
C ALA A 94 1.58 4.43 -11.91
N GLU A 95 1.90 3.39 -11.13
CA GLU A 95 2.16 2.03 -11.62
C GLU A 95 1.05 1.06 -11.21
N ASP A 96 0.92 -0.06 -11.90
CA ASP A 96 0.13 -1.18 -11.39
C ASP A 96 0.89 -1.86 -10.24
N VAL A 97 0.51 -1.52 -9.01
CA VAL A 97 1.16 -2.05 -7.79
C VAL A 97 0.89 -3.54 -7.62
N GLY A 98 -0.25 -4.03 -8.12
CA GLY A 98 -0.61 -5.44 -8.06
C GLY A 98 0.35 -6.29 -8.89
N GLU A 99 0.59 -5.89 -10.13
CA GLU A 99 1.55 -6.53 -11.03
C GLU A 99 2.99 -6.33 -10.54
N LEU A 100 3.38 -5.09 -10.22
CA LEU A 100 4.74 -4.73 -9.78
C LEU A 100 5.22 -5.59 -8.62
N LEU A 101 4.35 -5.87 -7.64
CA LEU A 101 4.69 -6.62 -6.44
C LEU A 101 4.21 -8.08 -6.48
N GLY A 102 3.63 -8.52 -7.60
CA GLY A 102 3.10 -9.87 -7.79
C GLY A 102 2.10 -10.27 -6.70
N LEU A 103 1.13 -9.40 -6.40
CA LEU A 103 0.21 -9.60 -5.27
C LEU A 103 -0.76 -10.77 -5.46
N ALA A 104 -1.04 -11.18 -6.70
CA ALA A 104 -1.86 -12.36 -7.00
C ALA A 104 -1.31 -13.65 -6.32
N GLN A 105 0.00 -13.73 -6.10
CA GLN A 105 0.65 -14.87 -5.45
C GLN A 105 0.77 -14.70 -3.92
N ARG A 106 0.24 -13.61 -3.37
CA ARG A 106 0.46 -13.16 -1.98
C ARG A 106 -0.86 -12.72 -1.32
N PRO A 107 -1.81 -13.65 -1.10
CA PRO A 107 -3.15 -13.32 -0.63
C PRO A 107 -3.19 -12.76 0.81
N ASN A 108 -2.12 -12.95 1.59
CA ASN A 108 -1.99 -12.44 2.96
C ASN A 108 -1.23 -11.11 3.03
N VAL A 109 -1.14 -10.38 1.92
CA VAL A 109 -0.42 -9.10 1.86
C VAL A 109 -1.35 -8.01 1.35
N ARG A 110 -1.42 -6.91 2.10
CA ARG A 110 -2.07 -5.66 1.69
C ARG A 110 -1.00 -4.61 1.44
N VAL A 111 -1.21 -3.82 0.40
CA VAL A 111 -0.34 -2.70 0.05
C VAL A 111 -1.12 -1.41 0.14
N VAL A 112 -0.67 -0.50 1.01
CA VAL A 112 -1.27 0.82 1.18
C VAL A 112 -0.45 1.83 0.40
N VAL A 113 -1.08 2.60 -0.49
CA VAL A 113 -0.42 3.61 -1.31
C VAL A 113 -0.89 5.00 -0.86
N ILE A 114 0.05 5.80 -0.38
CA ILE A 114 -0.15 7.20 0.02
C ILE A 114 0.72 8.05 -0.91
N ASP A 115 0.18 8.47 -2.05
CA ASP A 115 0.97 9.10 -3.10
C ASP A 115 0.22 10.24 -3.78
N ALA A 116 0.85 11.42 -3.83
CA ALA A 116 0.29 12.64 -4.41
C ALA A 116 0.49 12.71 -5.93
N HIS A 117 1.31 11.84 -6.51
CA HIS A 117 1.55 11.85 -7.95
C HIS A 117 0.29 11.48 -8.74
N ARG A 118 0.15 12.12 -9.91
CA ARG A 118 -0.89 11.87 -10.89
C ARG A 118 -0.25 11.75 -12.28
N PRO A 119 -0.81 10.96 -13.21
CA PRO A 119 -2.06 10.21 -13.11
C PRO A 119 -1.96 8.96 -12.22
N ILE A 120 -3.10 8.48 -11.71
CA ILE A 120 -3.21 7.19 -10.99
C ILE A 120 -3.43 6.07 -12.00
N ALA A 121 -2.70 4.96 -11.86
CA ALA A 121 -2.93 3.75 -12.65
C ALA A 121 -4.32 3.18 -12.33
N HIS A 122 -5.17 3.07 -13.34
CA HIS A 122 -6.54 2.55 -13.20
C HIS A 122 -6.60 1.15 -12.60
N ARG A 123 -5.58 0.31 -12.79
CA ARG A 123 -5.49 -1.03 -12.18
C ARG A 123 -5.48 -1.00 -10.63
N ASN A 124 -5.02 0.09 -10.02
CA ASN A 124 -5.13 0.30 -8.58
C ASN A 124 -6.59 0.57 -8.12
N ASN A 125 -7.48 0.93 -9.05
CA ASN A 125 -8.92 1.15 -8.86
C ASN A 125 -9.76 -0.13 -9.12
N ALA A 126 -9.28 -1.27 -8.66
CA ALA A 126 -9.99 -2.55 -8.72
C ALA A 126 -10.80 -2.82 -7.44
N ARG A 127 -11.90 -3.59 -7.58
CA ARG A 127 -12.93 -3.77 -6.53
C ARG A 127 -12.51 -4.71 -5.41
N SER A 128 -11.72 -5.74 -5.72
CA SER A 128 -11.20 -6.73 -4.76
C SER A 128 -9.68 -6.73 -4.66
N SER A 129 -9.06 -5.55 -4.78
CA SER A 129 -7.60 -5.44 -4.81
C SER A 129 -6.98 -5.47 -3.41
N ALA A 130 -5.86 -6.19 -3.30
CA ALA A 130 -4.93 -6.12 -2.17
C ALA A 130 -4.29 -4.73 -2.00
N VAL A 131 -4.48 -3.83 -2.97
CA VAL A 131 -3.98 -2.44 -2.95
C VAL A 131 -5.06 -1.50 -2.39
N ALA A 132 -4.73 -0.74 -1.37
CA ALA A 132 -5.54 0.35 -0.83
C ALA A 132 -4.85 1.69 -1.11
N LEU A 133 -5.39 2.48 -2.04
CA LEU A 133 -4.81 3.77 -2.46
C LEU A 133 -5.58 4.93 -1.85
N PHE A 134 -4.87 5.88 -1.24
CA PHE A 134 -5.47 7.08 -0.66
C PHE A 134 -5.69 8.12 -1.76
N LEU A 135 -6.91 8.65 -1.84
CA LEU A 135 -7.24 9.72 -2.77
C LEU A 135 -7.98 10.83 -2.04
N ASP A 136 -7.34 11.99 -1.93
CA ASP A 136 -8.04 13.21 -1.56
C ASP A 136 -8.58 13.89 -2.83
N GLU A 137 -9.90 13.82 -3.05
CA GLU A 137 -10.54 14.42 -4.21
C GLU A 137 -10.42 15.96 -4.23
N THR A 138 -10.12 16.59 -3.07
CA THR A 138 -9.90 18.04 -2.99
C THR A 138 -8.58 18.48 -3.62
N GLU A 139 -7.64 17.55 -3.85
CA GLU A 139 -6.40 17.79 -4.59
C GLU A 139 -6.60 17.88 -6.11
N GLY A 140 -7.85 17.86 -6.59
CA GLY A 140 -8.21 18.12 -7.98
C GLY A 140 -8.24 16.88 -8.87
N THR A 141 -8.15 15.68 -8.29
CA THR A 141 -8.39 14.42 -9.00
C THR A 141 -9.66 13.76 -8.44
N PRO A 142 -10.82 13.94 -9.06
CA PRO A 142 -12.04 13.27 -8.61
C PRO A 142 -11.96 11.78 -8.93
N LEU A 143 -12.51 10.93 -8.06
CA LEU A 143 -12.49 9.47 -8.23
C LEU A 143 -13.12 9.06 -9.57
N ALA A 144 -14.19 9.75 -9.99
CA ALA A 144 -14.87 9.51 -11.25
C ALA A 144 -14.00 9.72 -12.50
N SER A 145 -12.86 10.41 -12.38
CA SER A 145 -11.91 10.59 -13.50
C SER A 145 -10.92 9.42 -13.65
N ILE A 146 -10.81 8.56 -12.64
CA ILE A 146 -9.93 7.40 -12.65
C ILE A 146 -10.75 6.22 -13.21
N PRO A 147 -10.36 5.64 -14.35
CA PRO A 147 -11.06 4.47 -14.88
C PRO A 147 -11.07 3.33 -13.85
N PRO A 148 -12.11 2.49 -13.81
CA PRO A 148 -12.08 1.27 -13.02
C PRO A 148 -10.94 0.36 -13.51
N GLY A 149 -10.31 -0.35 -12.59
CA GLY A 149 -9.42 -1.46 -12.94
C GLY A 149 -10.25 -2.59 -13.51
N ASP A 150 -9.78 -3.20 -14.60
CA ASP A 150 -10.44 -4.37 -15.16
C ASP A 150 -10.13 -5.58 -14.25
N ASP A 151 -11.19 -6.26 -13.78
CA ASP A 151 -11.08 -7.49 -13.00
C ASP A 151 -11.11 -8.74 -13.94
N SER A 152 -11.07 -8.55 -15.27
CA SER A 152 -11.35 -9.60 -16.27
C SER A 152 -10.28 -10.67 -16.49
N ASP A 153 -9.16 -10.66 -15.76
CA ASP A 153 -8.08 -11.65 -15.95
C ASP A 153 -8.32 -12.94 -15.12
N GLU A 154 -9.58 -13.32 -14.88
CA GLU A 154 -9.95 -14.59 -14.20
C GLU A 154 -10.24 -15.77 -15.15
N GLU A 155 -10.08 -15.65 -16.47
CA GLU A 155 -10.28 -16.79 -17.38
C GLU A 155 -9.22 -16.84 -18.49
N GLU A 156 -8.16 -17.65 -18.31
CA GLU A 156 -7.54 -18.54 -19.32
C GLU A 156 -6.33 -19.30 -18.70
N GLU A 157 -6.61 -20.31 -17.86
CA GLU A 157 -5.72 -21.47 -17.74
C GLU A 157 -6.42 -22.67 -18.41
N GLU A 158 -6.02 -23.01 -19.64
CA GLU A 158 -6.28 -24.32 -20.28
C GLU A 158 -5.32 -25.40 -19.75
#